data_AF-A0A496ZD07-F1
#
_entry.id   AF-A0A496ZD07-F1
#
_cell.length_a   1.000
_cell.length_b   1.000
_cell.length_c   1.000
_cell.angle_alpha   90.00
_cell.angle_beta   90.00
_cell.angle_gamma   90.00
#
_symmetry.space_group_name_H-M   'P 1'
#
loop_
_entity.id
_entity.type
_entity.pdbx_description
1 polymer ?
#
loop_
_entity_poly.entity_id
_entity_poly.type
_entity_poly.pdbx_seq_one_letter_code
_entity_poly.pdbx_strand_id
1 'polypeptide(L)'
;MGELEEQIKNIAREQGAALVGIASHKRLSDAPPSGDPCYLLSSTRSIISFAIPFDRVKLRDFFSKKDWLSWSIDKKENTQNLYMISDYIVEFLKGKGFEACVVDVNCTYRPEPGAKDITEMVDMYPDFSHRYGAVAAGVGRLGWSGNIITPQYG
;
A
#
# COMPACT_ATOMS: atom_id res chain seq x y z
N MET A 1 1.35 23.06 4.23
CA MET A 1 0.84 21.91 3.46
C MET A 1 -0.15 22.43 2.44
N GLY A 2 -0.18 21.87 1.24
CA GLY A 2 -1.13 22.30 0.20
C GLY A 2 -2.56 21.89 0.55
N GLU A 3 -3.55 22.69 0.17
CA GLU A 3 -4.98 22.42 0.42
C GLU A 3 -5.40 21.02 -0.07
N LEU A 4 -4.90 20.62 -1.25
CA LEU A 4 -5.17 19.31 -1.84
C LEU A 4 -4.61 18.16 -0.98
N GLU A 5 -3.44 18.34 -0.39
CA GLU A 5 -2.77 17.33 0.43
C GLU A 5 -3.59 17.00 1.68
N GLU A 6 -4.13 18.03 2.33
CA GLU A 6 -4.99 17.85 3.51
C GLU A 6 -6.34 17.24 3.15
N GLN A 7 -6.93 17.61 2.01
CA GLN A 7 -8.17 16.97 1.53
C GLN A 7 -7.99 15.46 1.33
N ILE A 8 -6.90 15.03 0.70
CA ILE A 8 -6.59 13.60 0.48
C ILE A 8 -6.44 12.87 1.82
N LYS A 9 -5.67 13.44 2.75
CA LYS A 9 -5.45 12.81 4.06
C LYS A 9 -6.74 12.75 4.87
N ASN A 10 -7.61 13.75 4.77
CA ASN A 10 -8.89 13.75 5.48
C ASN A 10 -9.82 12.68 4.92
N ILE A 11 -9.94 12.55 3.60
CA ILE A 11 -10.70 11.46 2.97
C ILE A 11 -10.20 10.10 3.47
N ALA A 12 -8.88 9.88 3.44
CA ALA A 12 -8.31 8.62 3.90
C ALA A 12 -8.63 8.33 5.38
N ARG A 13 -8.51 9.34 6.27
CA ARG A 13 -8.80 9.18 7.70
C ARG A 13 -10.27 8.96 8.00
N GLU A 14 -11.15 9.71 7.35
CA GLU A 14 -12.61 9.58 7.49
C GLU A 14 -13.10 8.19 7.07
N GLN A 15 -12.45 7.60 6.07
CA GLN A 15 -12.73 6.25 5.58
C GLN A 15 -12.00 5.15 6.38
N GLY A 16 -11.28 5.49 7.46
CA GLY A 16 -10.73 4.51 8.41
C GLY A 16 -9.22 4.25 8.32
N ALA A 17 -8.46 4.97 7.51
CA ALA A 17 -6.99 4.88 7.54
C ALA A 17 -6.44 5.50 8.83
N ALA A 18 -5.62 4.74 9.57
CA ALA A 18 -5.01 5.21 10.81
C ALA A 18 -3.79 6.09 10.55
N LEU A 19 -3.03 5.79 9.49
CA LEU A 19 -1.84 6.53 9.09
C LEU A 19 -1.93 6.84 7.60
N VAL A 20 -1.50 8.04 7.23
CA VAL A 20 -1.51 8.50 5.83
C VAL A 20 -0.27 9.37 5.61
N GLY A 21 0.45 9.10 4.54
CA GLY A 21 1.62 9.83 4.10
C GLY A 21 1.60 10.06 2.60
N ILE A 22 2.24 11.13 2.16
CA ILE A 22 2.37 11.49 0.75
C ILE A 22 3.83 11.81 0.48
N ALA A 23 4.36 11.27 -0.60
CA ALA A 23 5.74 11.50 -1.03
C ALA A 23 5.83 11.82 -2.51
N SER A 24 6.85 12.57 -2.91
CA SER A 24 7.22 12.68 -4.31
C SER A 24 7.90 11.39 -4.77
N HIS A 25 7.64 10.98 -6.02
CA HIS A 25 8.31 9.83 -6.65
C HIS A 25 9.84 9.95 -6.61
N LYS A 26 10.38 11.18 -6.58
CA LYS A 26 11.82 11.46 -6.47
C LYS A 26 12.48 10.84 -5.23
N ARG A 27 11.73 10.60 -4.15
CA ARG A 27 12.25 9.92 -2.95
C ARG A 27 12.61 8.45 -3.20
N LEU A 28 12.16 7.88 -4.30
CA LEU A 28 12.40 6.50 -4.70
C LEU A 28 13.40 6.40 -5.87
N SER A 29 14.13 7.47 -6.19
CA SER A 29 15.13 7.46 -7.29
C SER A 29 16.18 6.37 -7.12
N ASP A 30 16.55 6.08 -5.87
CA ASP A 30 17.59 5.13 -5.51
C ASP A 30 17.00 3.76 -5.12
N ALA A 31 15.68 3.60 -5.24
CA ALA A 31 15.02 2.35 -4.94
C ALA A 31 15.31 1.31 -6.03
N PRO A 32 15.21 0.01 -5.71
CA PRO A 32 15.14 -1.03 -6.74
C PRO A 32 13.99 -0.73 -7.71
N PRO A 33 13.98 -1.28 -8.93
CA PRO A 33 12.93 -0.93 -9.89
C PRO A 33 11.49 -1.26 -9.43
N SER A 34 11.28 -2.05 -8.36
CA SER A 34 9.98 -2.28 -7.70
C SER A 34 9.54 -1.10 -6.84
N GLY A 35 10.43 -0.15 -6.58
CA GLY A 35 10.12 1.17 -6.03
C GLY A 35 9.87 2.22 -7.10
N ASP A 36 9.95 1.89 -8.39
CA ASP A 36 9.60 2.84 -9.47
C ASP A 36 8.08 2.86 -9.70
N PRO A 37 7.36 3.92 -9.29
CA PRO A 37 5.92 4.00 -9.52
C PRO A 37 5.58 4.29 -10.99
N CYS A 38 6.55 4.74 -11.80
CA CYS A 38 6.33 5.06 -13.21
C CYS A 38 6.02 3.81 -14.04
N TYR A 39 6.30 2.62 -13.52
CA TYR A 39 5.89 1.35 -14.13
C TYR A 39 4.37 1.23 -14.25
N LEU A 40 3.63 1.63 -13.21
CA LEU A 40 2.17 1.60 -13.20
C LEU A 40 1.58 2.79 -13.95
N LEU A 41 2.16 3.97 -13.73
CA LEU A 41 1.69 5.20 -14.34
C LEU A 41 2.87 6.11 -14.68
N SER A 42 3.18 6.23 -15.96
CA SER A 42 4.36 6.98 -16.45
C SER A 42 4.33 8.47 -16.11
N SER A 43 3.15 9.05 -15.87
CA SER A 43 2.94 10.44 -15.46
C SER A 43 3.11 10.68 -13.94
N THR A 44 3.45 9.65 -13.16
CA THR A 44 3.48 9.72 -11.69
C THR A 44 4.43 10.78 -11.16
N ARG A 45 3.91 11.63 -10.26
CA ARG A 45 4.70 12.63 -9.52
C ARG A 45 4.73 12.40 -8.02
N SER A 46 3.69 11.76 -7.50
CA SER A 46 3.45 11.60 -6.08
C SER A 46 2.87 10.23 -5.79
N ILE A 47 3.15 9.73 -4.59
CA ILE A 47 2.69 8.45 -4.07
C ILE A 47 1.93 8.75 -2.79
N ILE A 48 0.74 8.20 -2.67
CA ILE A 48 -0.09 8.28 -1.47
C ILE A 48 -0.05 6.89 -0.84
N SER A 49 0.38 6.82 0.41
CA SER A 49 0.44 5.57 1.16
C SER A 49 -0.31 5.73 2.47
N PHE A 50 -1.08 4.72 2.83
CA PHE A 50 -1.84 4.70 4.07
C PHE A 50 -1.90 3.31 4.66
N ALA A 51 -2.23 3.22 5.94
CA ALA A 51 -2.28 1.97 6.69
C ALA A 51 -3.53 1.86 7.54
N ILE A 52 -4.09 0.65 7.58
CA ILE A 52 -5.15 0.23 8.50
C ILE A 52 -4.53 -0.78 9.47
N PRO A 53 -4.61 -0.57 10.78
CA PRO A 53 -4.06 -1.49 11.76
C PRO A 53 -4.93 -2.74 11.87
N PHE A 54 -4.28 -3.88 12.12
CA PHE A 54 -5.01 -5.10 12.47
C PHE A 54 -5.50 -5.07 13.92
N ASP A 55 -6.53 -5.87 14.19
CA ASP A 55 -6.95 -6.14 15.56
C ASP A 55 -5.85 -6.91 16.31
N ARG A 56 -5.30 -6.30 17.37
CA ARG A 56 -4.19 -6.86 18.14
C ARG A 56 -4.56 -8.14 18.87
N VAL A 57 -5.82 -8.29 19.30
CA VAL A 57 -6.29 -9.50 20.00
C VAL A 57 -6.37 -10.65 19.00
N LYS A 58 -7.03 -10.43 17.86
CA LYS A 58 -7.14 -11.45 16.80
C LYS A 58 -5.76 -11.87 16.27
N LEU A 59 -4.85 -10.90 16.06
CA LEU A 59 -3.47 -11.17 15.65
C LEU A 59 -2.71 -12.00 16.69
N ARG A 60 -2.87 -11.68 17.98
CA ARG A 60 -2.24 -12.42 19.08
C ARG A 60 -2.76 -13.85 19.18
N ASP A 61 -4.05 -14.05 19.00
CA ASP A 61 -4.69 -15.36 19.04
C ASP A 61 -4.27 -16.24 17.84
N PHE A 62 -4.10 -15.64 16.66
CA PHE A 62 -3.51 -16.30 15.50
C PHE A 62 -2.09 -16.78 15.78
N PHE A 63 -1.20 -15.91 16.29
CA PHE A 63 0.17 -16.30 16.65
C PHE A 63 0.22 -17.34 17.76
N SER A 64 -0.76 -17.33 18.66
CA SER A 64 -0.89 -18.31 19.74
C SER A 64 -1.61 -19.60 19.30
N LYS A 65 -1.96 -19.73 18.01
CA LYS A 65 -2.66 -20.88 17.43
C LYS A 65 -4.01 -21.19 18.09
N LYS A 66 -4.68 -20.17 18.64
CA LYS A 66 -5.99 -20.33 19.30
C LYS A 66 -7.13 -20.20 18.31
N ASP A 67 -7.05 -19.19 17.45
CA ASP A 67 -8.08 -18.89 16.47
C ASP A 67 -7.44 -18.34 15.19
N TRP A 68 -7.66 -19.06 14.11
CA TRP A 68 -7.19 -18.70 12.77
C TRP A 68 -8.27 -17.98 11.96
N LEU A 69 -9.55 -18.26 12.22
CA LEU A 69 -10.66 -17.79 11.39
C LEU A 69 -10.92 -16.32 11.63
N SER A 70 -10.95 -15.87 12.90
CA SER A 70 -11.15 -14.45 13.21
C SER A 70 -10.07 -13.55 12.61
N TRP A 71 -8.81 -14.00 12.62
CA TRP A 71 -7.71 -13.31 11.94
C TRP A 71 -7.91 -13.24 10.43
N SER A 72 -8.37 -14.33 9.81
CA SER A 72 -8.58 -14.39 8.37
C SER A 72 -9.71 -13.45 7.91
N ILE A 73 -10.76 -13.34 8.72
CA ILE A 73 -11.86 -12.39 8.52
C ILE A 73 -11.35 -10.95 8.66
N ASP A 74 -10.63 -10.63 9.74
CA ASP A 74 -10.05 -9.30 9.97
C ASP A 74 -9.16 -8.84 8.81
N LYS A 75 -8.30 -9.74 8.34
CA LYS A 75 -7.42 -9.49 7.19
C LYS A 75 -8.21 -9.21 5.90
N LYS A 76 -9.28 -9.97 5.66
CA LYS A 76 -10.14 -9.80 4.49
C LYS A 76 -10.86 -8.45 4.54
N GLU A 77 -11.48 -8.12 5.66
CA GLU A 77 -12.17 -6.85 5.88
C GLU A 77 -11.23 -5.66 5.71
N ASN A 78 -10.03 -5.72 6.32
CA ASN A 78 -9.03 -4.67 6.15
C ASN A 78 -8.59 -4.51 4.70
N THR A 79 -8.45 -5.62 3.97
CA THR A 79 -8.09 -5.57 2.53
C THR A 79 -9.20 -4.92 1.71
N GLN A 80 -10.47 -5.26 1.96
CA GLN A 80 -11.61 -4.62 1.30
C GLN A 80 -11.66 -3.12 1.60
N ASN A 81 -11.43 -2.73 2.85
CA ASN A 81 -11.36 -1.32 3.25
C ASN A 81 -10.22 -0.58 2.55
N LEU A 82 -9.03 -1.19 2.39
CA LEU A 82 -7.92 -0.60 1.64
C LEU A 82 -8.32 -0.28 0.19
N TYR A 83 -9.00 -1.19 -0.50
CA TYR A 83 -9.49 -0.95 -1.86
C TYR A 83 -10.54 0.16 -1.89
N MET A 84 -11.53 0.14 -1.00
CA MET A 84 -12.55 1.20 -0.92
C MET A 84 -11.92 2.59 -0.71
N ILE A 85 -11.00 2.73 0.24
CA ILE A 85 -10.28 4.00 0.47
C ILE A 85 -9.51 4.42 -0.78
N SER A 86 -8.84 3.47 -1.44
CA SER A 86 -8.08 3.74 -2.67
C SER A 86 -8.99 4.27 -3.78
N ASP A 87 -10.14 3.64 -3.99
CA ASP A 87 -11.11 4.03 -5.01
C ASP A 87 -11.65 5.44 -4.74
N TYR A 88 -12.04 5.74 -3.50
CA TYR A 88 -12.48 7.10 -3.11
C TYR A 88 -11.42 8.17 -3.41
N ILE A 89 -10.15 7.90 -3.08
CA ILE A 89 -9.06 8.84 -3.34
C ILE A 89 -8.82 9.00 -4.84
N VAL A 90 -8.83 7.90 -5.60
CA VAL A 90 -8.64 7.93 -7.05
C VAL A 90 -9.76 8.70 -7.74
N GLU A 91 -11.03 8.44 -7.38
CA GLU A 91 -12.18 9.18 -7.92
C GLU A 91 -12.10 10.67 -7.59
N PHE A 92 -11.75 11.01 -6.35
CA PHE A 92 -11.55 12.40 -5.94
C PHE A 92 -10.46 13.11 -6.75
N LEU A 93 -9.32 12.45 -6.96
CA LEU A 93 -8.22 12.99 -7.75
C LEU A 93 -8.60 13.15 -9.23
N LYS A 94 -9.26 12.14 -9.82
CA LYS A 94 -9.78 12.19 -11.18
C LYS A 94 -10.81 13.31 -11.36
N GLY A 95 -11.70 13.50 -10.38
CA GLY A 95 -12.68 14.60 -10.36
C GLY A 95 -12.04 16.00 -10.34
N LYS A 96 -10.80 16.12 -9.83
CA LYS A 96 -9.99 17.35 -9.90
C LYS A 96 -9.09 17.44 -11.14
N GLY A 97 -9.19 16.49 -12.06
CA GLY A 97 -8.41 16.46 -13.30
C GLY A 97 -7.03 15.83 -13.19
N PHE A 98 -6.72 15.12 -12.09
CA PHE A 98 -5.47 14.38 -11.94
C PHE A 98 -5.62 12.95 -12.41
N GLU A 99 -4.55 12.40 -12.98
CA GLU A 99 -4.44 10.98 -13.27
C GLU A 99 -4.00 10.23 -11.99
N ALA A 100 -4.70 9.15 -11.67
CA ALA A 100 -4.41 8.32 -10.49
C ALA A 100 -4.84 6.87 -10.73
N CYS A 101 -4.08 5.93 -10.18
CA CYS A 101 -4.36 4.50 -10.20
C CYS A 101 -4.14 3.88 -8.82
N VAL A 102 -4.78 2.73 -8.59
CA VAL A 102 -4.61 1.93 -7.38
C VAL A 102 -3.49 0.92 -7.62
N VAL A 103 -2.68 0.66 -6.59
CA VAL A 103 -1.69 -0.42 -6.60
C VAL A 103 -2.33 -1.65 -5.96
N ASP A 104 -2.36 -2.77 -6.66
CA ASP A 104 -2.92 -4.02 -6.13
C ASP A 104 -2.16 -4.54 -4.91
N VAL A 105 -2.88 -5.07 -3.93
CA VAL A 105 -2.31 -5.40 -2.62
C VAL A 105 -1.50 -6.68 -2.60
N ASN A 106 -1.71 -7.62 -3.54
CA ASN A 106 -1.03 -8.91 -3.50
C ASN A 106 -1.03 -9.64 -4.85
N CYS A 107 -0.04 -10.51 -5.05
CA CYS A 107 0.10 -11.45 -6.17
C CYS A 107 0.12 -10.83 -7.58
N THR A 108 0.41 -9.53 -7.70
CA THR A 108 0.63 -8.86 -8.99
C THR A 108 2.12 -8.70 -9.21
N TYR A 109 2.65 -9.47 -10.16
CA TYR A 109 4.06 -9.50 -10.52
C TYR A 109 4.26 -9.14 -11.99
N ARG A 110 5.40 -8.53 -12.28
CA ARG A 110 5.79 -8.18 -13.64
C ARG A 110 6.07 -9.45 -14.43
N PRO A 111 5.70 -9.49 -15.72
CA PRO A 111 5.99 -10.64 -16.57
C PRO A 111 7.50 -10.88 -16.71
N GLU A 112 7.90 -12.14 -16.55
CA GLU A 112 9.28 -12.58 -16.75
C GLU A 112 9.52 -13.01 -18.20
N PRO A 113 10.65 -12.64 -18.83
CA PRO A 113 10.96 -13.07 -20.19
C PRO A 113 11.00 -14.61 -20.31
N GLY A 114 10.06 -15.17 -21.08
CA GLY A 114 9.96 -16.61 -21.30
C GLY A 114 8.95 -17.33 -20.42
N ALA A 115 8.38 -16.67 -19.40
CA ALA A 115 7.27 -17.21 -18.62
C ALA A 115 5.98 -17.18 -19.45
N LYS A 116 5.32 -18.34 -19.58
CA LYS A 116 4.03 -18.50 -20.28
C LYS A 116 2.83 -18.40 -19.35
N ASP A 117 3.05 -18.62 -18.06
CA ASP A 117 2.03 -18.62 -17.01
C ASP A 117 2.59 -18.03 -15.70
N ILE A 118 1.70 -17.61 -14.80
CA ILE A 118 2.06 -17.04 -13.51
C ILE A 118 2.85 -18.01 -12.62
N THR A 119 2.67 -19.32 -12.79
CA THR A 119 3.43 -20.35 -12.07
C THR A 119 4.90 -20.44 -12.48
N GLU A 120 5.25 -19.89 -13.65
CA GLU A 120 6.62 -19.80 -14.14
C GLU A 120 7.32 -18.50 -13.71
N MET A 121 6.61 -17.57 -13.06
CA MET A 121 7.16 -16.31 -12.55
C MET A 121 7.81 -16.54 -11.17
N VAL A 122 9.14 -16.62 -11.14
CA VAL A 122 9.92 -16.94 -9.93
C VAL A 122 10.69 -15.76 -9.35
N ASP A 123 10.94 -14.70 -10.13
CA ASP A 123 11.56 -13.47 -9.66
C ASP A 123 10.61 -12.69 -8.73
N MET A 124 9.30 -12.95 -8.82
CA MET A 124 8.24 -12.39 -7.96
C MET A 124 8.35 -10.87 -7.83
N TYR A 125 8.65 -10.24 -8.95
CA TYR A 125 8.96 -8.83 -8.99
C TYR A 125 7.68 -8.01 -9.07
N PRO A 126 7.28 -7.26 -8.02
CA PRO A 126 5.97 -6.62 -8.03
C PRO A 126 5.95 -5.40 -8.94
N ASP A 127 4.76 -5.03 -9.39
CA ASP A 127 4.54 -3.79 -10.12
C ASP A 127 5.03 -2.58 -9.32
N PHE A 128 4.65 -2.52 -8.04
CA PHE A 128 5.17 -1.55 -7.09
C PHE A 128 5.18 -2.12 -5.66
N SER A 129 6.24 -1.82 -4.91
CA SER A 129 6.42 -2.24 -3.53
C SER A 129 5.71 -1.29 -2.59
N HIS A 130 4.57 -1.72 -2.03
CA HIS A 130 3.87 -1.01 -0.96
C HIS A 130 4.78 -0.61 0.21
N ARG A 131 5.79 -1.44 0.52
CA ARG A 131 6.74 -1.17 1.58
C ARG A 131 7.62 0.04 1.27
N TYR A 132 8.15 0.13 0.04
CA TYR A 132 8.94 1.29 -0.36
C TYR A 132 8.10 2.56 -0.43
N GLY A 133 6.86 2.45 -0.94
CA GLY A 133 5.88 3.55 -0.89
C GLY A 133 5.64 4.06 0.53
N ALA A 134 5.41 3.15 1.49
CA ALA A 134 5.18 3.49 2.89
C ALA A 134 6.40 4.16 3.55
N VAL A 135 7.62 3.71 3.27
CA VAL A 135 8.85 4.35 3.76
C VAL A 135 9.00 5.74 3.17
N ALA A 136 8.87 5.90 1.85
CA ALA A 136 9.01 7.19 1.19
C ALA A 136 7.99 8.22 1.70
N ALA A 137 6.75 7.77 1.90
CA ALA A 137 5.62 8.55 2.42
C ALA A 137 5.73 8.84 3.93
N GLY A 138 6.66 8.22 4.66
CA GLY A 138 6.83 8.41 6.09
C GLY A 138 5.74 7.74 6.94
N VAL A 139 5.04 6.74 6.40
CA VAL A 139 4.03 5.95 7.15
C VAL A 139 4.70 5.05 8.18
N GLY A 140 5.89 4.53 7.87
CA GLY A 140 6.67 3.69 8.77
C GLY A 140 8.08 3.43 8.25
N ARG A 141 8.77 2.49 8.89
CA ARG A 141 10.14 2.07 8.51
C ARG A 141 10.21 0.56 8.29
N LEU A 142 11.19 0.09 7.53
CA LEU A 142 11.46 -1.34 7.43
C LEU A 142 11.98 -1.88 8.77
N GLY A 143 11.30 -2.89 9.30
CA GLY A 143 11.76 -3.68 10.42
C GLY A 143 12.72 -4.79 9.99
N TRP A 144 13.30 -5.47 10.97
CA TRP A 144 14.18 -6.62 10.75
C TRP A 144 13.48 -7.79 10.03
N SER A 145 12.16 -7.89 10.14
CA SER A 145 11.35 -8.86 9.41
C SER A 145 11.12 -8.48 7.94
N GLY A 146 11.58 -7.29 7.52
CA GLY A 146 11.26 -6.71 6.21
C GLY A 146 9.84 -6.14 6.11
N ASN A 147 9.02 -6.21 7.16
CA ASN A 147 7.71 -5.57 7.21
C ASN A 147 7.83 -4.08 7.59
N ILE A 148 6.80 -3.31 7.24
CA ILE A 148 6.69 -1.92 7.70
C ILE A 148 6.29 -1.93 9.17
N ILE A 149 7.06 -1.19 9.96
CA ILE A 149 6.90 -1.02 11.39
C ILE A 149 6.55 0.43 11.67
N THR A 150 5.50 0.63 12.45
CA THR A 150 5.01 1.94 12.88
C THR A 150 5.15 2.07 14.40
N PRO A 151 5.48 3.26 14.94
CA PRO A 151 5.54 3.44 16.39
C PRO A 151 4.22 3.13 17.11
N GLN A 152 3.09 3.40 16.46
CA GLN A 152 1.76 3.31 17.04
C GLN A 152 1.15 1.90 16.96
N TYR A 153 1.40 1.17 15.87
CA TYR A 153 0.71 -0.10 15.58
C TYR A 153 1.64 -1.31 15.49
N GLY A 154 2.96 -1.07 15.61
CA GLY A 154 3.96 -2.08 15.32
C GLY A 154 4.30 -2.12 13.85
#